data_AF-A0A1V3QMG4-F1
#
_entry.id   AF-A0A1V3QMG4-F1
#
_cell.length_a   1.000
_cell.length_b   1.000
_cell.length_c   1.000
_cell.angle_alpha   90.00
_cell.angle_beta   90.00
_cell.angle_gamma   90.00
#
_symmetry.space_group_name_H-M   'P 1'
#
loop_
_entity.id
_entity.type
_entity.pdbx_description
1 polymer ?
#
loop_
_entity_poly.entity_id
_entity_poly.type
_entity_poly.pdbx_seq_one_letter_code
_entity_poly.pdbx_strand_id
1 'polypeptide(L)'
;MGRYRKELFENFQDENFNPDTRYELAYKRVKRIKGFYVHALVYVLVNAFIIISTFNRSAIGSEVFFKWETFSTALFWGIGLLAHGLSVFGRDLFFGSDWEERKIKEFMDEDKKQKWE
;
A
#
# COMPACT_ATOMS: atom_id res chain seq x y z
N MET A 1 -14.32 -3.04 -32.46
CA MET A 1 -14.48 -2.01 -31.40
C MET A 1 -13.20 -1.70 -30.61
N GLY A 2 -11.99 -2.16 -30.99
CA GLY A 2 -10.77 -1.89 -30.22
C GLY A 2 -10.00 -0.60 -30.57
N ARG A 3 -10.13 -0.09 -31.81
CA ARG A 3 -9.36 1.09 -32.29
C ARG A 3 -9.83 2.40 -31.65
N TYR A 4 -11.15 2.62 -31.61
CA TYR A 4 -11.75 3.78 -30.94
C TYR A 4 -11.40 3.88 -29.46
N ARG A 5 -11.26 2.75 -28.75
CA ARG A 5 -10.90 2.75 -27.32
C ARG A 5 -9.46 3.21 -27.10
N LYS A 6 -8.54 2.90 -28.03
CA LYS A 6 -7.14 3.33 -27.98
C LYS A 6 -6.99 4.82 -28.26
N GLU A 7 -7.59 5.30 -29.34
CA GLU A 7 -7.56 6.72 -29.72
C GLU A 7 -8.19 7.63 -28.66
N LEU A 8 -9.28 7.19 -28.02
CA LEU A 8 -9.90 7.96 -26.93
C LEU A 8 -8.99 8.04 -25.69
N PHE A 9 -8.26 6.96 -25.38
CA PHE A 9 -7.31 6.93 -24.26
C PHE A 9 -6.09 7.80 -24.55
N GLU A 10 -5.54 7.73 -25.77
CA GLU A 10 -4.40 8.54 -26.21
C GLU A 10 -4.74 10.03 -26.22
N ASN A 11 -5.87 10.43 -26.82
CA ASN A 11 -6.28 11.84 -26.87
C ASN A 11 -6.57 12.42 -25.47
N PHE A 12 -7.14 11.64 -24.56
CA PHE A 12 -7.39 12.10 -23.18
C PHE A 12 -6.08 12.16 -22.37
N GLN A 13 -5.15 11.23 -22.61
CA GLN A 13 -3.80 11.31 -22.04
C GLN A 13 -3.08 12.57 -22.48
N ASP A 14 -3.22 12.98 -23.75
CA ASP A 14 -2.64 14.20 -24.31
C ASP A 14 -3.32 15.47 -23.75
N GLU A 15 -4.66 15.50 -23.66
CA GLU A 15 -5.42 16.67 -23.15
C GLU A 15 -5.15 16.96 -21.67
N ASN A 16 -4.91 15.91 -20.87
CA ASN A 16 -4.53 16.00 -19.45
C ASN A 16 -3.03 15.77 -19.21
N PHE A 17 -2.19 15.84 -20.26
CA PHE A 17 -0.74 15.63 -20.15
C PHE A 17 -0.08 16.82 -19.46
N ASN A 18 -0.22 16.89 -18.13
CA ASN A 18 0.64 17.73 -17.33
C ASN A 18 1.74 16.83 -16.72
N PRO A 19 2.99 16.91 -17.20
CA PRO A 19 4.07 16.05 -16.70
C PRO A 19 4.23 16.17 -15.17
N ASP A 20 3.86 17.31 -14.59
CA ASP A 20 3.91 17.58 -13.16
C ASP A 20 2.91 16.72 -12.35
N THR A 21 1.69 16.49 -12.86
CA THR A 21 0.65 15.74 -12.12
C THR A 21 0.92 14.24 -12.08
N ARG A 22 1.45 13.68 -13.18
CA ARG A 22 1.88 12.26 -13.23
C ARG A 22 3.07 12.03 -12.30
N TYR A 23 4.02 12.96 -12.28
CA TYR A 23 5.14 12.92 -11.36
C TYR A 23 4.68 12.95 -9.90
N GLU A 24 3.72 13.82 -9.57
CA GLU A 24 3.20 13.94 -8.21
C GLU A 24 2.43 12.69 -7.75
N LEU A 25 1.62 12.09 -8.63
CA LEU A 25 0.94 10.82 -8.34
C LEU A 25 1.92 9.68 -8.11
N ALA A 26 2.92 9.54 -9.00
CA ALA A 26 3.97 8.54 -8.86
C ALA A 26 4.76 8.75 -7.57
N TYR A 27 5.12 10.00 -7.25
CA TYR A 27 5.81 10.37 -6.02
C TYR A 27 4.99 10.01 -4.76
N LYS A 28 3.68 10.33 -4.75
CA LYS A 28 2.78 9.94 -3.66
C LYS A 28 2.69 8.41 -3.50
N ARG A 29 2.67 7.66 -4.60
CA ARG A 29 2.66 6.18 -4.58
C ARG A 29 3.97 5.64 -3.96
N VAL A 30 5.13 6.12 -4.41
CA VAL A 30 6.44 5.75 -3.86
C VAL A 30 6.58 6.13 -2.38
N LYS A 31 6.11 7.32 -1.98
CA LYS A 31 6.16 7.77 -0.58
C LYS A 31 5.37 6.85 0.35
N ARG A 32 4.18 6.40 -0.07
CA ARG A 32 3.36 5.43 0.69
C ARG A 32 4.05 4.07 0.81
N ILE A 33 4.62 3.59 -0.30
CA ILE A 33 5.38 2.32 -0.32
C ILE A 33 6.58 2.40 0.63
N LYS A 34 7.40 3.45 0.54
CA LYS A 34 8.54 3.66 1.44
C LYS A 34 8.12 3.72 2.91
N GLY A 35 7.02 4.42 3.23
CA GLY A 35 6.49 4.49 4.59
C GLY A 35 6.12 3.11 5.15
N PHE A 36 5.48 2.27 4.34
CA PHE A 36 5.17 0.89 4.74
C PHE A 36 6.45 0.07 4.98
N TYR A 37 7.44 0.13 4.08
CA TYR A 37 8.69 -0.62 4.25
C TYR A 37 9.44 -0.25 5.53
N VAL A 38 9.47 1.03 5.89
CA VAL A 38 10.07 1.47 7.16
C VAL A 38 9.32 0.86 8.34
N HIS A 39 7.98 0.89 8.34
CA HIS A 39 7.18 0.31 9.42
C HIS A 39 7.35 -1.21 9.52
N ALA A 40 7.36 -1.91 8.39
CA ALA A 40 7.61 -3.35 8.30
C ALA A 40 9.03 -3.72 8.79
N LEU A 41 10.04 -2.94 8.39
CA LEU A 41 11.43 -3.14 8.83
C LEU A 41 11.55 -2.99 10.34
N VAL A 42 10.97 -1.93 10.92
CA VAL A 42 10.97 -1.71 12.38
C VAL A 42 10.28 -2.88 13.09
N TYR A 43 9.12 -3.32 12.59
CA TYR A 43 8.42 -4.48 13.14
C TYR A 43 9.30 -5.74 13.14
N VAL A 44 9.94 -6.06 12.02
CA VAL A 44 10.83 -7.23 11.90
C VAL A 44 12.04 -7.10 12.82
N LEU A 45 12.68 -5.93 12.88
CA LEU A 45 13.86 -5.70 13.72
C LEU A 45 13.53 -5.83 15.22
N VAL A 46 12.40 -5.28 15.66
CA VAL A 46 11.95 -5.41 17.06
C VAL A 46 11.65 -6.86 17.41
N ASN A 47 10.90 -7.58 16.56
CA ASN A 47 10.60 -8.99 16.78
C ASN A 47 11.86 -9.85 16.77
N ALA A 48 12.79 -9.60 15.83
CA ALA A 48 14.08 -10.31 15.77
C ALA A 48 14.93 -10.01 17.01
N PHE A 49 14.99 -8.77 17.48
CA PHE A 49 15.69 -8.40 18.72
C PHE A 49 15.11 -9.13 19.92
N ILE A 50 13.78 -9.23 20.03
CA ILE A 50 13.11 -9.98 21.09
C ILE A 50 13.52 -11.45 21.04
N ILE A 51 13.49 -12.10 19.86
CA ILE A 51 13.87 -13.51 19.67
C ILE A 51 15.37 -13.76 19.94
N ILE A 52 16.25 -12.83 19.57
CA ILE A 52 17.69 -12.97 19.81
C ILE A 52 18.04 -12.77 21.29
N SER A 53 17.46 -11.73 21.91
CA SER A 53 17.62 -11.44 23.35
C SER A 53 17.12 -12.63 24.19
N THR A 54 16.01 -13.20 23.75
CA THR A 54 15.40 -14.45 24.21
C THR A 54 16.37 -15.63 24.21
N PHE A 55 16.99 -15.89 23.07
CA PHE A 55 17.85 -17.06 22.87
C PHE A 55 19.12 -16.95 23.72
N ASN A 56 19.65 -15.74 23.87
CA ASN A 56 20.78 -15.46 24.76
C ASN A 56 20.42 -15.45 26.26
N ARG A 57 19.15 -15.17 26.63
CA ARG A 57 18.70 -15.12 28.03
C ARG A 57 18.15 -16.43 28.59
N SER A 58 18.24 -17.54 27.87
CA SER A 58 17.80 -18.87 28.34
C SER A 58 18.47 -19.34 29.66
N ALA A 59 19.38 -18.56 30.26
CA ALA A 59 19.95 -18.80 31.58
C ALA A 59 19.19 -18.19 32.78
N ILE A 60 18.41 -17.11 32.64
CA ILE A 60 17.78 -16.44 33.81
C ILE A 60 16.41 -15.82 33.43
N GLY A 61 15.31 -16.51 33.75
CA GLY A 61 13.96 -15.92 33.80
C GLY A 61 12.96 -16.44 32.77
N SER A 62 12.64 -17.73 32.85
CA SER A 62 11.67 -18.46 32.02
C SER A 62 10.20 -18.03 32.15
N GLU A 63 9.88 -16.99 32.91
CA GLU A 63 8.47 -16.63 33.20
C GLU A 63 7.92 -15.41 32.42
N VAL A 64 8.77 -14.66 31.72
CA VAL A 64 8.32 -13.45 30.98
C VAL A 64 7.90 -13.77 29.54
N PHE A 65 8.33 -14.90 29.01
CA PHE A 65 8.16 -15.30 27.61
C PHE A 65 6.75 -15.69 27.19
N PHE A 66 6.00 -16.28 28.12
CA PHE A 66 4.62 -16.73 27.88
C PHE A 66 3.59 -15.74 28.42
N LYS A 67 4.00 -14.48 28.68
CA LYS A 67 3.01 -13.45 28.96
C LYS A 67 2.33 -13.08 27.65
N TRP A 68 1.05 -13.45 27.57
CA TRP A 68 0.10 -13.06 26.54
C TRP A 68 0.28 -11.60 26.08
N GLU A 69 0.66 -10.70 26.98
CA GLU A 69 1.06 -9.30 26.77
C GLU A 69 2.07 -9.06 25.62
N THR A 70 3.12 -9.87 25.52
CA THR A 70 4.19 -9.68 24.51
C THR A 70 3.73 -10.15 23.13
N PHE A 71 3.02 -11.29 23.09
CA PHE A 71 2.45 -11.82 21.85
C PHE A 71 1.24 -11.00 21.37
N SER A 72 0.41 -10.49 22.29
CA SER A 72 -0.75 -9.67 21.96
C SER A 72 -0.31 -8.35 21.32
N THR A 73 0.73 -7.71 21.85
CA THR A 73 1.29 -6.48 21.25
C THR A 73 1.79 -6.73 19.82
N ALA A 74 2.56 -7.81 19.61
CA ALA A 74 3.05 -8.18 18.27
C ALA A 74 1.92 -8.59 17.31
N LEU A 75 0.83 -9.20 17.83
CA LEU A 75 -0.38 -9.54 17.08
C LEU A 75 -1.14 -8.29 16.64
N PHE A 76 -1.45 -7.37 17.56
CA PHE A 76 -2.16 -6.13 17.24
C PHE A 76 -1.34 -5.25 16.29
N TRP A 77 -0.03 -5.14 16.49
CA TRP A 77 0.86 -4.46 15.55
C TRP A 77 0.95 -5.20 14.20
N GLY A 78 0.93 -6.53 14.21
CA GLY A 78 0.87 -7.34 12.99
C GLY A 78 -0.41 -7.10 12.18
N ILE A 79 -1.56 -6.99 12.85
CA ILE A 79 -2.84 -6.64 12.21
C ILE A 79 -2.79 -5.22 11.63
N GLY A 80 -2.23 -4.26 12.37
CA GLY A 80 -2.02 -2.89 11.88
C GLY A 80 -1.09 -2.85 10.65
N LEU A 81 -0.01 -3.62 10.68
CA LEU A 81 0.91 -3.78 9.56
C LEU A 81 0.22 -4.40 8.34
N LEU A 82 -0.54 -5.48 8.53
CA LEU A 82 -1.30 -6.13 7.47
C LEU A 82 -2.34 -5.17 6.85
N ALA A 83 -3.08 -4.42 7.67
CA ALA A 83 -4.03 -3.42 7.19
C ALA A 83 -3.34 -2.30 6.41
N HIS A 84 -2.19 -1.81 6.88
CA HIS A 84 -1.39 -0.82 6.15
C HIS A 84 -0.88 -1.40 4.83
N GLY A 85 -0.40 -2.65 4.83
CA GLY A 85 0.06 -3.35 3.64
C GLY A 85 -1.05 -3.53 2.62
N LEU A 86 -2.26 -3.91 3.05
CA LEU A 86 -3.45 -3.99 2.20
C LEU A 86 -3.87 -2.60 1.68
N SER A 87 -3.71 -1.53 2.44
CA SER A 87 -4.00 -0.17 1.95
C SER A 87 -3.00 0.30 0.88
N VAL A 88 -1.72 -0.06 1.03
CA VAL A 88 -0.64 0.34 0.12
C VAL A 88 -0.59 -0.54 -1.13
N PHE A 89 -0.64 -1.87 -0.96
CA PHE A 89 -0.49 -2.86 -2.04
C PHE A 89 -1.79 -3.55 -2.41
N GLY A 90 -2.87 -3.45 -1.61
CA GLY A 90 -4.10 -4.16 -1.91
C GLY A 90 -4.75 -3.71 -3.23
N ARG A 91 -4.49 -2.47 -3.67
CA ARG A 91 -4.82 -2.06 -5.03
C ARG A 91 -4.06 -2.87 -6.08
N ASP A 92 -2.75 -3.02 -5.96
CA ASP A 92 -1.95 -3.78 -6.93
C ASP A 92 -2.15 -5.31 -6.82
N LEU A 93 -2.46 -5.84 -5.63
CA LEU A 93 -2.55 -7.29 -5.37
C LEU A 93 -3.96 -7.87 -5.51
N PHE A 94 -5.01 -7.16 -5.09
CA PHE A 94 -6.39 -7.67 -5.10
C PHE A 94 -7.23 -7.07 -6.24
N PHE A 95 -6.94 -5.84 -6.64
CA PHE A 95 -7.68 -5.11 -7.65
C PHE A 95 -6.80 -4.98 -8.90
N GLY A 96 -6.64 -6.09 -9.63
CA GLY A 96 -5.86 -6.13 -10.88
C GLY A 96 -6.33 -5.11 -11.93
N SER A 97 -5.71 -5.13 -13.12
CA SER A 97 -5.88 -4.14 -14.20
C SER A 97 -7.33 -3.72 -14.49
N ASP A 98 -8.28 -4.63 -14.31
CA ASP A 98 -9.72 -4.40 -14.54
C ASP A 98 -10.32 -3.33 -13.60
N TRP A 99 -9.85 -3.23 -12.36
CA TRP A 99 -10.29 -2.19 -11.43
C TRP A 99 -9.71 -0.83 -11.81
N GLU A 100 -8.43 -0.79 -12.23
CA GLU A 100 -7.79 0.44 -12.74
C GLU A 100 -8.52 0.93 -14.00
N GLU A 101 -8.84 0.05 -14.95
CA GLU A 101 -9.58 0.40 -16.17
C GLU A 101 -10.99 0.91 -15.85
N ARG A 102 -11.69 0.29 -14.88
CA ARG A 102 -12.99 0.80 -14.40
C ARG A 102 -12.89 2.18 -13.77
N LYS A 103 -11.90 2.42 -12.91
CA LYS A 103 -11.78 3.73 -12.25
C LYS A 103 -11.37 4.83 -13.21
N ILE A 104 -10.51 4.54 -14.17
CA ILE A 104 -10.19 5.50 -15.23
C ILE A 104 -11.45 5.85 -16.02
N LYS A 105 -12.27 4.86 -16.37
CA LYS A 105 -13.54 5.10 -17.06
C LYS A 105 -14.53 5.94 -16.23
N GLU A 106 -14.59 5.71 -14.92
CA GLU A 106 -15.46 6.48 -14.01
C GLU A 106 -15.02 7.95 -13.92
N PHE A 107 -13.71 8.20 -13.79
CA PHE A 107 -13.17 9.56 -13.85
C PHE A 107 -13.43 10.21 -15.22
N MET A 108 -13.33 9.47 -16.33
CA MET A 108 -13.66 10.00 -17.66
C MET A 108 -15.13 10.43 -17.80
N ASP A 109 -16.06 9.70 -17.18
CA ASP A 109 -17.49 10.03 -17.21
C ASP A 109 -17.81 11.22 -16.28
N GLU A 110 -17.14 11.34 -15.12
CA GLU A 110 -17.26 12.48 -14.21
C GLU A 110 -16.73 13.79 -14.83
N ASP A 111 -15.55 13.76 -15.45
CA ASP A 111 -14.92 14.93 -16.10
C ASP A 111 -15.78 15.43 -17.27
N LYS A 112 -16.34 14.50 -18.06
CA LYS A 112 -17.31 14.86 -19.10
C LYS A 112 -18.52 15.54 -18.49
N LYS A 113 -19.08 15.00 -17.40
CA LYS A 113 -20.25 15.61 -16.74
C LYS A 113 -19.99 17.04 -16.28
N GLN A 114 -18.81 17.32 -15.70
CA GLN A 114 -18.43 18.68 -15.28
C GLN A 114 -18.19 19.64 -16.44
N LYS A 115 -17.75 19.16 -17.62
CA LYS A 115 -17.49 20.03 -18.79
C LYS A 115 -18.76 20.46 -19.53
N TRP A 116 -19.90 19.82 -19.26
CA TRP A 116 -21.20 20.09 -19.89
C TRP A 116 -22.24 20.73 -18.93
N GLU A 117 -21.85 21.01 -17.68
CA GLU A 117 -22.60 21.84 -16.71
C GLU A 117 -21.95 23.23 -16.61
#